data_AF-A0A090RSH2-F1
#
_entry.id   AF-A0A090RSH2-F1
#
_cell.length_a   1.000
_cell.length_b   1.000
_cell.length_c   1.000
_cell.angle_alpha   90.00
_cell.angle_beta   90.00
_cell.angle_gamma   90.00
#
_symmetry.space_group_name_H-M   'P 1'
#
loop_
_entity.id
_entity.type
_entity.pdbx_description
1 polymer ?
#
loop_
_entity_poly.entity_id
_entity_poly.type
_entity_poly.pdbx_seq_one_letter_code
_entity_poly.pdbx_strand_id
1 'polypeptide(L)'
;MSTIYTGSTNTTGTGSATGLTAENAFLAVFSGDWVLTEESVFVSDLGNDVIATNQGKWNQAGYKEISIETDKNFIFIDNFVDVDVLATSNRGTDVTVLDAKRGDIATGNGRDVVEISAYSNASSATGWGNMFNVDTGAGSDIIQMTHSKNSQWTEFNIDAGRGHDFVDVSELYDPVSGVSRFADGGRGVDFLKFSGDNTLEFENFEVVIGGDSAALELDDDLLESNDSLAALNIGLVLSNINLSTDLAFETNEGLSVQEVLLLEASGFDSTEFTSVTLMGEGDSEYTVLTDSDDFAIV
;
A
#
# COMPACT_ATOMS: atom_id res chain seq x y z
N MET A 1 19.24 15.87 7.45
CA MET A 1 19.34 16.02 8.92
C MET A 1 18.23 15.16 9.49
N SER A 2 18.50 14.35 10.51
CA SER A 2 17.49 13.45 11.05
C SER A 2 17.19 13.72 12.51
N THR A 3 15.94 13.46 12.86
CA THR A 3 15.39 13.54 14.21
C THR A 3 14.67 12.23 14.49
N ILE A 4 15.08 11.50 15.53
CA ILE A 4 14.47 10.23 15.89
C ILE A 4 14.04 10.28 17.35
N TYR A 5 12.77 9.97 17.61
CA TYR A 5 12.21 9.88 18.95
C TYR A 5 11.62 8.50 19.17
N THR A 6 11.81 7.94 20.37
CA THR A 6 11.09 6.73 20.77
C THR A 6 10.62 6.81 22.22
N GLY A 7 9.46 6.22 22.49
CA GLY A 7 8.84 6.20 23.82
C GLY A 7 7.45 5.59 23.77
N SER A 8 6.55 6.14 24.60
CA SER A 8 5.12 5.89 24.50
C SER A 8 4.31 7.10 24.94
N THR A 9 3.46 7.59 24.04
CA THR A 9 2.43 8.59 24.29
C THR A 9 1.07 7.93 24.57
N ASN A 10 0.87 6.68 24.12
CA ASN A 10 -0.39 5.94 24.20
C ASN A 10 -0.63 5.28 25.57
N THR A 11 -0.56 6.08 26.63
CA THR A 11 -0.82 5.62 28.02
C THR A 11 -2.31 5.54 28.36
N THR A 12 -3.17 6.18 27.57
CA THR A 12 -4.62 6.29 27.82
C THR A 12 -5.50 5.82 26.65
N GLY A 13 -4.90 5.25 25.60
CA GLY A 13 -5.61 4.74 24.42
C GLY A 13 -5.77 5.75 23.28
N THR A 14 -5.18 6.95 23.38
CA THR A 14 -5.32 8.04 22.39
C THR A 14 -3.98 8.61 21.89
N GLY A 15 -2.85 8.00 22.24
CA GLY A 15 -1.52 8.45 21.79
C GLY A 15 -1.11 7.84 20.45
N SER A 16 -0.24 8.55 19.73
CA SER A 16 0.35 8.14 18.45
C SER A 16 1.84 8.47 18.41
N ALA A 17 2.61 7.72 17.62
CA ALA A 17 4.01 8.02 17.34
C ALA A 17 4.20 9.43 16.77
N THR A 18 3.26 9.93 15.97
CA THR A 18 3.22 11.32 15.44
C THR A 18 3.25 12.39 16.54
N GLY A 19 2.84 12.04 17.77
CA GLY A 19 2.86 12.93 18.92
C GLY A 19 4.18 12.95 19.69
N LEU A 20 5.17 12.15 19.29
CA LEU A 20 6.48 12.12 19.92
C LEU A 20 7.27 13.38 19.63
N THR A 21 7.90 13.91 20.67
CA THR A 21 8.72 15.12 20.65
C THR A 21 9.89 14.95 21.61
N ALA A 22 10.87 15.85 21.55
CA ALA A 22 11.96 15.86 22.52
C ALA A 22 11.50 16.00 23.99
N GLU A 23 10.30 16.55 24.24
CA GLU A 23 9.79 16.80 25.59
C GLU A 23 9.11 15.59 26.22
N ASN A 24 8.54 14.69 25.40
CA ASN A 24 7.75 13.55 25.87
C ASN A 24 8.35 12.18 25.49
N ALA A 25 9.35 12.14 24.61
CA ALA A 25 10.07 10.91 24.27
C ALA A 25 10.92 10.42 25.43
N PHE A 26 11.12 9.11 25.51
CA PHE A 26 12.05 8.50 26.47
C PHE A 26 13.50 8.59 25.96
N LEU A 27 13.66 8.58 24.63
CA LEU A 27 14.95 8.69 23.96
C LEU A 27 14.81 9.57 22.72
N ALA A 28 15.80 10.43 22.51
CA ALA A 28 16.03 11.17 21.28
C ALA A 28 17.41 10.79 20.71
N VAL A 29 17.47 10.48 19.42
CA VAL A 29 18.71 10.20 18.70
C VAL A 29 18.85 11.19 17.55
N PHE A 30 20.07 11.72 17.38
CA PHE A 30 20.40 12.73 16.38
C PHE A 30 21.45 12.21 15.40
N SER A 31 21.64 12.95 14.31
CA SER A 31 22.50 12.49 13.22
C SER A 31 23.95 12.24 13.60
N GLY A 32 24.45 11.08 13.18
CA GLY A 32 25.80 10.60 13.50
C GLY A 32 25.89 9.87 14.84
N ASP A 33 24.77 9.53 15.47
CA ASP A 33 24.70 8.90 16.78
C ASP A 33 24.03 7.52 16.75
N TRP A 34 24.24 6.75 17.81
CA TRP A 34 23.55 5.49 18.06
C TRP A 34 23.37 5.28 19.56
N VAL A 35 22.30 4.58 19.93
CA VAL A 35 21.95 4.29 21.31
C VAL A 35 21.47 2.84 21.44
N LEU A 36 21.88 2.19 22.54
CA LEU A 36 21.31 0.92 23.00
C LEU A 36 20.80 1.13 24.43
N THR A 37 19.51 0.94 24.66
CA THR A 37 18.90 1.07 26.00
C THR A 37 19.01 -0.23 26.80
N GLU A 38 18.80 -0.15 28.11
CA GLU A 38 18.72 -1.34 28.98
C GLU A 38 17.53 -2.26 28.66
N GLU A 39 16.52 -1.75 27.95
CA GLU A 39 15.34 -2.51 27.48
C GLU A 39 15.55 -3.14 26.09
N SER A 40 16.81 -3.20 25.63
CA SER A 40 17.22 -3.75 24.34
C SER A 40 16.57 -3.05 23.14
N VAL A 41 16.43 -1.73 23.23
CA VAL A 41 16.05 -0.87 22.11
C VAL A 41 17.31 -0.29 21.52
N PHE A 42 17.56 -0.58 20.25
CA PHE A 42 18.68 -0.08 19.49
C PHE A 42 18.18 0.92 18.45
N VAL A 43 18.75 2.12 18.43
CA VAL A 43 18.46 3.15 17.43
C VAL A 43 19.78 3.72 16.94
N SER A 44 19.95 3.82 15.62
CA SER A 44 21.17 4.31 14.97
C SER A 44 20.81 5.22 13.80
N ASP A 45 21.47 6.37 13.71
CA ASP A 45 21.48 7.27 12.55
C ASP A 45 22.92 7.45 12.09
N LEU A 46 23.37 6.56 11.20
CA LEU A 46 24.74 6.52 10.73
C LEU A 46 24.79 6.46 9.21
N GLY A 47 25.66 7.27 8.60
CA GLY A 47 25.80 7.29 7.15
C GLY A 47 24.49 7.70 6.47
N ASN A 48 23.98 6.85 5.58
CA ASN A 48 22.73 7.05 4.85
C ASN A 48 21.58 6.22 5.41
N ASP A 49 21.74 5.68 6.62
CA ASP A 49 20.85 4.65 7.16
C ASP A 49 20.32 5.08 8.54
N VAL A 50 19.04 4.83 8.76
CA VAL A 50 18.41 4.81 10.08
C VAL A 50 17.99 3.39 10.40
N ILE A 51 18.44 2.85 11.53
CA ILE A 51 18.09 1.51 11.99
C ILE A 51 17.53 1.61 13.40
N ALA A 52 16.31 1.15 13.59
CA ALA A 52 15.64 1.08 14.88
C ALA A 52 15.08 -0.33 15.10
N THR A 53 15.54 -1.01 16.15
CA THR A 53 15.05 -2.35 16.52
C THR A 53 14.71 -2.38 17.99
N ASN A 54 13.58 -2.98 18.33
CA ASN A 54 13.18 -3.24 19.71
C ASN A 54 13.21 -4.75 19.96
N GLN A 55 14.12 -5.26 20.79
CA GLN A 55 14.21 -6.70 21.05
C GLN A 55 13.33 -7.16 22.23
N GLY A 56 12.57 -6.24 22.83
CA GLY A 56 11.62 -6.54 23.88
C GLY A 56 10.35 -7.22 23.38
N LYS A 57 9.45 -7.61 24.30
CA LYS A 57 8.17 -8.20 23.91
C LYS A 57 7.32 -7.18 23.15
N TRP A 58 6.63 -7.61 22.09
CA TRP A 58 5.88 -6.73 21.19
C TRP A 58 4.93 -5.74 21.89
N ASN A 59 4.16 -6.20 22.89
CA ASN A 59 3.23 -5.37 23.66
C ASN A 59 3.74 -4.96 25.05
N GLN A 60 5.05 -4.96 25.29
CA GLN A 60 5.56 -4.44 26.56
C GLN A 60 5.33 -2.94 26.67
N ALA A 61 5.12 -2.43 27.88
CA ALA A 61 5.16 -0.99 28.12
C ALA A 61 6.58 -0.46 27.86
N GLY A 62 6.72 0.80 27.47
CA GLY A 62 8.02 1.42 27.21
C GLY A 62 8.11 1.95 25.78
N TYR A 63 9.25 1.70 25.13
CA TYR A 63 9.62 2.17 23.79
C TYR A 63 8.85 1.47 22.66
N LYS A 64 7.53 1.66 22.56
CA LYS A 64 6.69 1.02 21.54
C LYS A 64 6.15 1.96 20.48
N GLU A 65 6.53 3.22 20.55
CA GLU A 65 6.28 4.22 19.53
C GLU A 65 7.62 4.76 19.05
N ILE A 66 7.73 5.02 17.75
CA ILE A 66 8.91 5.64 17.15
C ILE A 66 8.50 6.63 16.06
N SER A 67 9.07 7.83 16.11
CA SER A 67 8.94 8.87 15.08
C SER A 67 10.31 9.17 14.48
N ILE A 68 10.39 9.21 13.16
CA ILE A 68 11.61 9.41 12.38
C ILE A 68 11.34 10.46 11.32
N GLU A 69 11.98 11.62 11.43
CA GLU A 69 12.08 12.59 10.34
C GLU A 69 13.50 12.57 9.79
N THR A 70 13.67 12.36 8.48
CA THR A 70 15.00 12.13 7.93
C THR A 70 15.10 12.39 6.43
N ASP A 71 16.32 12.56 5.91
CA ASP A 71 16.65 12.67 4.48
C ASP A 71 17.54 11.50 3.99
N LYS A 72 17.54 10.42 4.77
CA LYS A 72 18.35 9.22 4.57
C LYS A 72 17.74 8.31 3.51
N ASN A 73 18.55 7.41 2.96
CA ASN A 73 18.12 6.54 1.86
C ASN A 73 17.53 5.22 2.37
N PHE A 74 17.82 4.84 3.61
CA PHE A 74 17.38 3.57 4.17
C PHE A 74 16.86 3.77 5.59
N ILE A 75 15.67 3.28 5.88
CA ILE A 75 15.01 3.33 7.17
C ILE A 75 14.53 1.92 7.49
N PHE A 76 15.06 1.32 8.54
CA PHE A 76 14.64 0.00 9.02
C PHE A 76 14.08 0.12 10.43
N ILE A 77 12.86 -0.34 10.64
CA ILE A 77 12.14 -0.30 11.90
C ILE A 77 11.61 -1.69 12.21
N ASP A 78 11.91 -2.22 13.39
CA ASP A 78 11.46 -3.55 13.80
C ASP A 78 10.87 -3.54 15.23
N ASN A 79 9.68 -4.13 15.36
CA ASN A 79 8.99 -4.45 16.61
C ASN A 79 8.63 -3.19 17.44
N PHE A 80 8.19 -2.14 16.74
CA PHE A 80 7.48 -0.98 17.30
C PHE A 80 5.99 -1.11 16.98
N VAL A 81 5.13 -0.80 17.94
CA VAL A 81 3.67 -0.95 17.77
C VAL A 81 3.11 0.17 16.90
N ASP A 82 3.69 1.35 17.00
CA ASP A 82 3.26 2.58 16.33
C ASP A 82 4.47 3.27 15.71
N VAL A 83 4.36 3.61 14.44
CA VAL A 83 5.48 4.09 13.63
C VAL A 83 5.06 5.37 12.92
N ASP A 84 5.90 6.38 13.00
CA ASP A 84 5.74 7.63 12.27
C ASP A 84 7.05 7.89 11.48
N VAL A 85 6.95 7.96 10.17
CA VAL A 85 8.10 8.17 9.28
C VAL A 85 7.79 9.32 8.33
N LEU A 86 8.69 10.31 8.33
CA LEU A 86 8.73 11.37 7.34
C LEU A 86 10.11 11.34 6.65
N ALA A 87 10.18 10.63 5.53
CA ALA A 87 11.35 10.57 4.67
C ALA A 87 11.30 11.70 3.63
N THR A 88 12.23 12.65 3.70
CA THR A 88 12.23 13.89 2.91
C THR A 88 13.18 13.84 1.71
N SER A 89 13.79 12.69 1.44
CA SER A 89 14.73 12.49 0.32
C SER A 89 14.02 12.54 -1.02
N ASN A 90 14.55 13.33 -1.97
CA ASN A 90 14.07 13.34 -3.37
C ASN A 90 14.89 12.41 -4.29
N ARG A 91 15.64 11.46 -3.71
CA ARG A 91 16.46 10.51 -4.48
C ARG A 91 15.90 9.09 -4.48
N GLY A 92 14.90 8.82 -3.66
CA GLY A 92 14.47 7.49 -3.28
C GLY A 92 14.91 7.14 -1.86
N THR A 93 14.02 6.46 -1.16
CA THR A 93 14.14 5.98 0.21
C THR A 93 13.53 4.59 0.30
N ASP A 94 14.29 3.66 0.85
CA ASP A 94 13.81 2.34 1.22
C ASP A 94 13.38 2.37 2.69
N VAL A 95 12.09 2.19 2.95
CA VAL A 95 11.47 2.18 4.29
C VAL A 95 10.94 0.78 4.56
N THR A 96 11.58 0.05 5.46
CA THR A 96 11.13 -1.27 5.92
C THR A 96 10.62 -1.17 7.35
N VAL A 97 9.36 -1.53 7.57
CA VAL A 97 8.68 -1.55 8.87
C VAL A 97 8.20 -2.96 9.18
N LEU A 98 8.83 -3.63 10.13
CA LEU A 98 8.50 -4.99 10.53
C LEU A 98 7.74 -5.00 11.85
N ASP A 99 6.74 -5.87 11.90
CA ASP A 99 5.93 -6.16 13.08
C ASP A 99 5.27 -4.91 13.70
N ALA A 100 4.74 -4.00 12.88
CA ALA A 100 4.01 -2.83 13.37
C ALA A 100 2.50 -3.06 13.40
N LYS A 101 1.80 -2.39 14.34
CA LYS A 101 0.33 -2.43 14.41
C LYS A 101 -0.32 -1.40 13.51
N ARG A 102 0.29 -0.22 13.45
CA ARG A 102 -0.20 0.98 12.80
C ARG A 102 0.98 1.89 12.48
N GLY A 103 0.76 2.85 11.60
CA GLY A 103 1.72 3.92 11.39
C GLY A 103 1.33 4.93 10.32
N ASP A 104 2.03 6.06 10.35
CA ASP A 104 1.97 7.10 9.33
C ASP A 104 3.34 7.13 8.62
N ILE A 105 3.37 6.87 7.32
CA ILE A 105 4.60 6.76 6.54
C ILE A 105 4.47 7.68 5.33
N ALA A 106 5.30 8.71 5.27
CA ALA A 106 5.39 9.62 4.14
C ALA A 106 6.81 9.62 3.56
N THR A 107 6.94 9.51 2.24
CA THR A 107 8.23 9.63 1.53
C THR A 107 8.30 10.89 0.65
N GLY A 108 9.38 11.01 -0.13
CA GLY A 108 9.70 12.23 -0.86
C GLY A 108 9.21 12.19 -2.30
N ASN A 109 9.93 12.85 -3.21
CA ASN A 109 9.67 12.72 -4.66
C ASN A 109 10.67 11.75 -5.31
N GLY A 110 11.06 10.71 -4.58
CA GLY A 110 12.11 9.77 -4.95
C GLY A 110 11.64 8.67 -5.88
N ARG A 111 12.44 7.62 -6.04
CA ARG A 111 11.87 6.30 -6.30
C ARG A 111 11.93 5.58 -4.97
N ASP A 112 10.81 5.57 -4.27
CA ASP A 112 10.71 5.09 -2.90
C ASP A 112 10.24 3.63 -2.87
N VAL A 113 10.65 2.91 -1.83
CA VAL A 113 10.21 1.54 -1.55
C VAL A 113 9.71 1.51 -0.12
N VAL A 114 8.45 1.14 0.09
CA VAL A 114 7.82 1.03 1.42
C VAL A 114 7.37 -0.41 1.62
N GLU A 115 8.03 -1.11 2.54
CA GLU A 115 7.72 -2.50 2.91
C GLU A 115 7.19 -2.53 4.34
N ILE A 116 5.97 -3.02 4.52
CA ILE A 116 5.31 -3.11 5.83
C ILE A 116 4.94 -4.55 6.13
N SER A 117 5.34 -5.06 7.28
CA SER A 117 4.86 -6.33 7.82
C SER A 117 3.86 -6.08 8.95
N ALA A 118 2.58 -6.29 8.65
CA ALA A 118 1.47 -5.92 9.53
C ALA A 118 1.28 -6.95 10.66
N TYR A 119 1.35 -6.47 11.90
CA TYR A 119 1.15 -7.24 13.12
C TYR A 119 0.03 -6.65 13.97
N SER A 120 -1.10 -7.34 14.04
CA SER A 120 -2.21 -6.96 14.91
C SER A 120 -2.36 -7.89 16.12
N ASN A 121 -2.66 -7.28 17.26
CA ASN A 121 -3.20 -7.98 18.43
C ASN A 121 -4.72 -7.83 18.56
N ALA A 122 -5.40 -7.24 17.58
CA ALA A 122 -6.84 -7.09 17.58
C ALA A 122 -7.53 -8.45 17.49
N SER A 123 -8.73 -8.48 18.06
CA SER A 123 -9.65 -9.63 18.03
C SER A 123 -11.07 -9.21 17.60
N SER A 124 -11.24 -7.94 17.21
CA SER A 124 -12.51 -7.33 16.79
C SER A 124 -12.23 -6.05 15.99
N ALA A 125 -13.12 -5.72 15.05
CA ALA A 125 -12.98 -4.55 14.15
C ALA A 125 -13.04 -3.22 14.91
N THR A 126 -13.73 -3.18 16.06
CA THR A 126 -13.80 -2.00 16.93
C THR A 126 -12.64 -1.89 17.93
N GLY A 127 -11.56 -2.65 17.71
CA GLY A 127 -10.37 -2.62 18.56
C GLY A 127 -9.62 -1.29 18.45
N TRP A 128 -8.61 -1.08 19.29
CA TRP A 128 -7.68 0.05 19.11
C TRP A 128 -7.02 0.00 17.72
N GLY A 129 -6.87 1.15 17.09
CA GLY A 129 -6.52 1.29 15.66
C GLY A 129 -5.38 0.40 15.17
N ASN A 130 -5.58 -0.12 13.96
CA ASN A 130 -4.62 -0.91 13.18
C ASN A 130 -4.40 -0.27 11.79
N MET A 131 -4.46 1.06 11.75
CA MET A 131 -4.42 1.84 10.50
C MET A 131 -2.98 2.09 10.08
N PHE A 132 -2.68 1.87 8.81
CA PHE A 132 -1.50 2.42 8.15
C PHE A 132 -1.92 3.50 7.16
N ASN A 133 -1.34 4.70 7.27
CA ASN A 133 -1.41 5.71 6.23
C ASN A 133 -0.06 5.75 5.51
N VAL A 134 -0.07 5.60 4.18
CA VAL A 134 1.14 5.62 3.35
C VAL A 134 0.97 6.67 2.25
N ASP A 135 1.92 7.59 2.12
CA ASP A 135 1.98 8.63 1.09
C ASP A 135 3.39 8.64 0.47
N THR A 136 3.54 8.22 -0.79
CA THR A 136 4.87 8.15 -1.43
C THR A 136 5.22 9.34 -2.31
N GLY A 137 4.33 10.33 -2.45
CA GLY A 137 4.63 11.57 -3.13
C GLY A 137 4.73 11.44 -4.65
N ALA A 138 5.93 11.46 -5.22
CA ALA A 138 6.07 11.35 -6.68
C ALA A 138 7.28 10.48 -7.00
N GLY A 139 7.20 9.62 -8.01
CA GLY A 139 8.23 8.63 -8.17
C GLY A 139 7.87 7.53 -9.14
N SER A 140 8.39 6.35 -8.87
CA SER A 140 7.92 5.10 -9.49
C SER A 140 8.06 4.09 -8.37
N ASP A 141 7.16 4.26 -7.42
CA ASP A 141 7.28 3.82 -6.05
C ASP A 141 6.76 2.39 -5.91
N ILE A 142 7.25 1.70 -4.90
CA ILE A 142 6.85 0.32 -4.60
C ILE A 142 6.34 0.29 -3.18
N ILE A 143 5.09 -0.10 -2.99
CA ILE A 143 4.45 -0.21 -1.69
C ILE A 143 4.02 -1.66 -1.52
N GLN A 144 4.60 -2.36 -0.54
CA GLN A 144 4.27 -3.74 -0.23
C GLN A 144 3.81 -3.89 1.21
N MET A 145 2.65 -4.52 1.41
CA MET A 145 2.16 -4.90 2.73
C MET A 145 2.02 -6.42 2.85
N THR A 146 2.61 -7.00 3.89
CA THR A 146 2.64 -8.44 4.13
C THR A 146 2.03 -8.81 5.48
N HIS A 147 1.54 -10.05 5.58
CA HIS A 147 1.06 -10.60 6.85
C HIS A 147 2.21 -11.01 7.76
N SER A 148 2.31 -10.41 8.94
CA SER A 148 3.04 -11.00 10.07
C SER A 148 2.10 -11.69 11.04
N LYS A 149 1.04 -10.99 11.46
CA LYS A 149 0.04 -11.56 12.36
C LYS A 149 -1.28 -10.84 12.26
N ASN A 150 -2.37 -11.61 12.16
CA ASN A 150 -3.73 -11.11 12.28
C ASN A 150 -4.05 -9.92 11.33
N SER A 151 -3.48 -9.89 10.13
CA SER A 151 -3.65 -8.76 9.21
C SER A 151 -5.08 -8.57 8.68
N GLN A 152 -5.99 -9.53 8.89
CA GLN A 152 -7.42 -9.35 8.65
C GLN A 152 -8.06 -8.19 9.45
N TRP A 153 -7.38 -7.71 10.49
CA TRP A 153 -7.79 -6.52 11.27
C TRP A 153 -7.04 -5.24 10.89
N THR A 154 -6.11 -5.31 9.94
CA THR A 154 -5.32 -4.18 9.48
C THR A 154 -6.13 -3.36 8.49
N GLU A 155 -6.24 -2.07 8.80
CA GLU A 155 -6.79 -1.05 7.93
C GLU A 155 -5.62 -0.33 7.25
N PHE A 156 -5.82 0.15 6.04
CA PHE A 156 -4.83 1.00 5.39
C PHE A 156 -5.47 1.99 4.44
N ASN A 157 -4.76 3.09 4.24
CA ASN A 157 -5.02 4.13 3.26
C ASN A 157 -3.69 4.43 2.57
N ILE A 158 -3.60 4.11 1.28
CA ILE A 158 -2.39 4.27 0.47
C ILE A 158 -2.66 5.33 -0.60
N ASP A 159 -1.79 6.34 -0.67
CA ASP A 159 -1.68 7.31 -1.77
C ASP A 159 -0.29 7.13 -2.40
N ALA A 160 -0.25 6.54 -3.59
CA ALA A 160 0.99 6.32 -4.33
C ALA A 160 1.48 7.59 -5.05
N GLY A 161 0.61 8.59 -5.21
CA GLY A 161 0.96 9.92 -5.65
C GLY A 161 1.09 10.07 -7.16
N ARG A 162 2.28 10.34 -7.68
CA ARG A 162 2.49 10.53 -9.13
C ARG A 162 3.62 9.65 -9.59
N GLY A 163 3.44 8.88 -10.65
CA GLY A 163 4.49 7.97 -11.04
C GLY A 163 4.02 6.83 -11.89
N HIS A 164 4.82 5.78 -11.88
CA HIS A 164 4.41 4.46 -12.33
C HIS A 164 4.62 3.58 -11.13
N ASP A 165 3.57 3.47 -10.32
CA ASP A 165 3.66 2.98 -8.96
C ASP A 165 3.14 1.54 -8.89
N PHE A 166 3.63 0.79 -7.90
CA PHE A 166 3.28 -0.60 -7.70
C PHE A 166 2.87 -0.84 -6.26
N VAL A 167 1.60 -1.19 -6.05
CA VAL A 167 1.02 -1.50 -4.74
C VAL A 167 0.73 -3.00 -4.67
N ASP A 168 1.39 -3.73 -3.77
CA ASP A 168 1.12 -5.15 -3.52
C ASP A 168 0.69 -5.39 -2.07
N VAL A 169 -0.58 -5.75 -1.92
CA VAL A 169 -1.21 -6.11 -0.65
C VAL A 169 -1.74 -7.55 -0.67
N SER A 170 -1.36 -8.33 -1.68
CA SER A 170 -1.87 -9.70 -1.90
C SER A 170 -1.45 -10.70 -0.83
N GLU A 171 -0.42 -10.39 -0.04
CA GLU A 171 0.05 -11.23 1.07
C GLU A 171 -0.69 -10.96 2.40
N LEU A 172 -1.68 -10.06 2.42
CA LEU A 172 -2.56 -9.86 3.57
C LEU A 172 -3.69 -10.90 3.57
N TYR A 173 -4.23 -11.21 4.75
CA TYR A 173 -5.48 -11.96 4.85
C TYR A 173 -6.67 -11.07 4.52
N ASP A 174 -7.75 -11.66 4.02
CA ASP A 174 -9.03 -11.01 3.77
C ASP A 174 -9.47 -10.19 5.00
N PRO A 175 -9.92 -8.95 4.82
CA PRO A 175 -10.42 -8.13 5.90
C PRO A 175 -11.67 -8.78 6.50
N VAL A 176 -11.76 -8.75 7.82
CA VAL A 176 -13.03 -9.02 8.49
C VAL A 176 -14.02 -7.87 8.24
N SER A 177 -15.31 -8.16 8.35
CA SER A 177 -16.36 -7.14 8.23
C SER A 177 -16.11 -5.92 9.12
N GLY A 178 -16.16 -4.73 8.50
CA GLY A 178 -15.96 -3.43 9.15
C GLY A 178 -14.52 -2.92 9.15
N VAL A 179 -13.56 -3.66 8.58
CA VAL A 179 -12.21 -3.16 8.28
C VAL A 179 -12.23 -2.55 6.89
N SER A 180 -11.77 -1.31 6.77
CA SER A 180 -11.64 -0.59 5.50
C SER A 180 -10.20 -0.64 5.02
N ARG A 181 -10.04 -0.80 3.71
CA ARG A 181 -8.77 -0.83 2.99
C ARG A 181 -8.97 -0.05 1.72
N PHE A 182 -8.09 0.92 1.48
CA PHE A 182 -8.16 1.79 0.32
C PHE A 182 -6.77 2.01 -0.27
N ALA A 183 -6.68 2.02 -1.60
CA ALA A 183 -5.47 2.38 -2.32
C ALA A 183 -5.80 3.30 -3.51
N ASP A 184 -5.04 4.38 -3.65
CA ASP A 184 -5.07 5.29 -4.79
C ASP A 184 -3.71 5.20 -5.51
N GLY A 185 -3.73 4.78 -6.78
CA GLY A 185 -2.53 4.74 -7.63
C GLY A 185 -2.07 6.14 -8.06
N GLY A 186 -2.96 7.12 -8.01
CA GLY A 186 -2.67 8.52 -8.27
C GLY A 186 -2.55 8.85 -9.76
N ARG A 187 -1.36 9.22 -10.22
CA ARG A 187 -1.16 9.57 -11.64
C ARG A 187 -0.04 8.77 -12.26
N GLY A 188 -0.41 7.90 -13.19
CA GLY A 188 0.41 7.55 -14.33
C GLY A 188 -0.01 6.23 -14.93
N VAL A 189 0.80 5.19 -14.71
CA VAL A 189 0.47 3.82 -15.14
C VAL A 189 0.79 2.96 -13.96
N ASP A 190 -0.23 2.73 -13.15
CA ASP A 190 -0.11 2.23 -11.80
C ASP A 190 -0.64 0.81 -11.72
N PHE A 191 0.01 0.01 -10.87
CA PHE A 191 -0.21 -1.42 -10.74
C PHE A 191 -0.69 -1.73 -9.34
N LEU A 192 -1.81 -2.44 -9.24
CA LEU A 192 -2.33 -3.00 -8.00
C LEU A 192 -2.26 -4.52 -8.04
N LYS A 193 -1.76 -5.12 -6.96
CA LYS A 193 -1.85 -6.55 -6.71
C LYS A 193 -2.52 -6.82 -5.37
N PHE A 194 -3.63 -7.55 -5.39
CA PHE A 194 -4.46 -7.82 -4.20
C PHE A 194 -4.91 -9.29 -4.14
N SER A 195 -5.55 -9.69 -3.06
CA SER A 195 -6.12 -11.04 -2.89
C SER A 195 -7.49 -10.97 -2.20
N GLY A 196 -8.25 -12.07 -2.31
CA GLY A 196 -9.59 -12.18 -1.75
C GLY A 196 -10.68 -11.48 -2.56
N ASP A 197 -11.92 -11.65 -2.10
CA ASP A 197 -13.14 -11.17 -2.77
C ASP A 197 -13.54 -9.76 -2.28
N ASN A 198 -13.52 -8.77 -3.18
CA ASN A 198 -13.94 -7.38 -2.93
C ASN A 198 -13.40 -6.81 -1.61
N THR A 199 -12.13 -7.09 -1.34
CA THR A 199 -11.47 -6.84 -0.05
C THR A 199 -10.84 -5.45 0.06
N LEU A 200 -10.84 -4.69 -1.04
CA LEU A 200 -10.10 -3.46 -1.22
C LEU A 200 -10.89 -2.53 -2.14
N GLU A 201 -11.13 -1.31 -1.68
CA GLU A 201 -11.55 -0.21 -2.55
C GLU A 201 -10.31 0.41 -3.21
N PHE A 202 -10.36 0.72 -4.50
CA PHE A 202 -9.22 1.32 -5.19
C PHE A 202 -9.64 2.22 -6.36
N GLU A 203 -8.77 3.18 -6.67
CA GLU A 203 -8.92 4.10 -7.81
C GLU A 203 -7.58 4.44 -8.44
N ASN A 204 -7.63 5.00 -9.65
CA ASN A 204 -6.48 5.44 -10.44
C ASN A 204 -5.41 4.35 -10.66
N PHE A 205 -5.84 3.10 -10.92
CA PHE A 205 -4.97 2.03 -11.39
C PHE A 205 -5.28 1.67 -12.84
N GLU A 206 -4.23 1.40 -13.62
CA GLU A 206 -4.36 0.95 -15.01
C GLU A 206 -4.24 -0.56 -15.14
N VAL A 207 -3.56 -1.19 -14.18
CA VAL A 207 -3.33 -2.64 -14.16
C VAL A 207 -3.64 -3.19 -12.77
N VAL A 208 -4.58 -4.13 -12.71
CA VAL A 208 -4.96 -4.83 -11.48
C VAL A 208 -4.73 -6.33 -11.64
N ILE A 209 -4.01 -6.90 -10.69
CA ILE A 209 -3.58 -8.29 -10.69
C ILE A 209 -4.15 -8.99 -9.46
N GLY A 210 -4.92 -10.03 -9.68
CA GLY A 210 -5.43 -10.87 -8.62
C GLY A 210 -4.38 -11.87 -8.12
N GLY A 211 -4.37 -12.11 -6.81
CA GLY A 211 -3.70 -13.21 -6.14
C GLY A 211 -4.65 -14.37 -5.87
N ASP A 212 -4.42 -15.09 -4.77
CA ASP A 212 -5.28 -16.21 -4.39
C ASP A 212 -6.72 -15.75 -4.11
N SER A 213 -7.68 -16.39 -4.77
CA SER A 213 -9.13 -16.12 -4.61
C SER A 213 -9.55 -14.68 -4.89
N ALA A 214 -8.77 -13.92 -5.67
CA ALA A 214 -9.11 -12.56 -6.04
C ALA A 214 -10.43 -12.54 -6.82
N ALA A 215 -11.39 -11.75 -6.36
CA ALA A 215 -12.65 -11.53 -7.06
C ALA A 215 -13.07 -10.06 -7.00
N LEU A 216 -13.71 -9.61 -8.07
CA LEU A 216 -14.09 -8.22 -8.27
C LEU A 216 -15.47 -8.14 -8.95
N GLU A 217 -16.35 -7.33 -8.38
CA GLU A 217 -17.58 -6.90 -9.04
C GLU A 217 -17.28 -5.63 -9.86
N LEU A 218 -17.52 -5.69 -11.16
CA LEU A 218 -17.38 -4.55 -12.05
C LEU A 218 -18.69 -3.77 -12.10
N ASP A 219 -18.65 -2.55 -11.58
CA ASP A 219 -19.72 -1.56 -11.62
C ASP A 219 -19.23 -0.22 -12.19
N ASP A 220 -20.14 0.73 -12.36
CA ASP A 220 -19.82 2.05 -12.93
C ASP A 220 -18.82 2.83 -12.08
N ASP A 221 -18.94 2.77 -10.75
CA ASP A 221 -18.11 3.53 -9.82
C ASP A 221 -16.64 3.06 -9.90
N LEU A 222 -16.42 1.74 -9.89
CA LEU A 222 -15.10 1.14 -10.04
C LEU A 222 -14.48 1.46 -11.41
N LEU A 223 -15.27 1.32 -12.47
CA LEU A 223 -14.76 1.54 -13.83
C LEU A 223 -14.44 3.01 -14.07
N GLU A 224 -15.32 3.94 -13.65
CA GLU A 224 -15.09 5.39 -13.79
C GLU A 224 -13.86 5.86 -13.00
N SER A 225 -13.65 5.33 -11.80
CA SER A 225 -12.50 5.72 -10.95
C SER A 225 -11.15 5.19 -11.46
N ASN A 226 -11.17 4.25 -12.41
CA ASN A 226 -9.97 3.65 -13.01
C ASN A 226 -9.88 3.88 -14.54
N ASP A 227 -10.65 4.83 -15.08
CA ASP A 227 -10.72 5.11 -16.53
C ASP A 227 -9.68 6.15 -17.00
N SER A 228 -8.52 6.23 -16.36
CA SER A 228 -7.54 7.30 -16.62
C SER A 228 -6.99 7.28 -18.06
N LEU A 229 -7.02 6.11 -18.71
CA LEU A 229 -6.54 5.88 -20.07
C LEU A 229 -7.63 5.92 -21.15
N ALA A 230 -8.90 6.19 -20.83
CA ALA A 230 -9.99 6.24 -21.82
C ALA A 230 -9.70 7.21 -22.98
N ALA A 231 -9.04 8.34 -22.70
CA ALA A 231 -8.67 9.32 -23.72
C ALA A 231 -7.74 8.75 -24.81
N LEU A 232 -7.06 7.64 -24.53
CA LEU A 232 -6.20 6.90 -25.44
C LEU A 232 -6.90 5.67 -26.05
N ASN A 233 -8.16 5.41 -25.69
CA ASN A 233 -8.92 4.19 -25.97
C ASN A 233 -8.19 2.94 -25.47
N ILE A 234 -7.65 3.01 -24.25
CA ILE A 234 -7.04 1.87 -23.58
C ILE A 234 -7.84 1.64 -22.30
N GLY A 235 -8.28 0.40 -22.11
CA GLY A 235 -9.07 0.00 -20.95
C GLY A 235 -8.24 -0.40 -19.74
N LEU A 236 -8.93 -0.59 -18.62
CA LEU A 236 -8.40 -1.16 -17.38
C LEU A 236 -7.95 -2.60 -17.61
N VAL A 237 -6.72 -2.95 -17.24
CA VAL A 237 -6.20 -4.32 -17.35
C VAL A 237 -6.52 -5.09 -16.07
N LEU A 238 -7.22 -6.21 -16.19
CA LEU A 238 -7.59 -7.11 -15.09
C LEU A 238 -7.06 -8.52 -15.38
N SER A 239 -6.08 -8.96 -14.59
CA SER A 239 -5.45 -10.27 -14.77
C SER A 239 -5.58 -11.15 -13.54
N ASN A 240 -5.89 -12.43 -13.75
CA ASN A 240 -6.01 -13.45 -12.69
C ASN A 240 -7.03 -13.07 -11.60
N ILE A 241 -8.17 -12.51 -12.01
CA ILE A 241 -9.28 -12.09 -11.13
C ILE A 241 -10.55 -12.83 -11.57
N ASN A 242 -11.30 -13.36 -10.61
CA ASN A 242 -12.66 -13.83 -10.86
C ASN A 242 -13.60 -12.62 -10.97
N LEU A 243 -14.08 -12.35 -12.18
CA LEU A 243 -14.86 -11.16 -12.48
C LEU A 243 -16.36 -11.46 -12.45
N SER A 244 -17.13 -10.50 -11.95
CA SER A 244 -18.59 -10.51 -12.03
C SER A 244 -19.09 -9.13 -12.38
N THR A 245 -20.23 -9.03 -13.06
CA THR A 245 -20.85 -7.75 -13.39
C THR A 245 -22.33 -7.95 -13.71
N ASP A 246 -23.15 -6.97 -13.36
CA ASP A 246 -24.54 -6.85 -13.82
C ASP A 246 -24.64 -5.94 -15.07
N LEU A 247 -23.54 -5.34 -15.52
CA LEU A 247 -23.48 -4.50 -16.71
C LEU A 247 -23.62 -5.33 -17.98
N ALA A 248 -24.25 -4.76 -19.01
CA ALA A 248 -24.21 -5.36 -20.33
C ALA A 248 -22.80 -5.22 -20.90
N PHE A 249 -22.33 -6.21 -21.66
CA PHE A 249 -21.02 -6.14 -22.29
C PHE A 249 -21.02 -6.65 -23.72
N GLU A 250 -20.04 -6.19 -24.50
CA GLU A 250 -19.68 -6.69 -25.82
C GLU A 250 -18.20 -7.03 -25.86
N THR A 251 -17.86 -8.23 -26.35
CA THR A 251 -16.48 -8.64 -26.55
C THR A 251 -15.99 -8.13 -27.91
N ASN A 252 -14.91 -7.37 -27.92
CA ASN A 252 -14.36 -6.74 -29.13
C ASN A 252 -13.65 -7.76 -30.05
N GLU A 253 -13.60 -7.49 -31.37
CA GLU A 253 -12.93 -8.34 -32.37
C GLU A 253 -11.38 -8.24 -32.30
N GLY A 254 -10.83 -8.54 -31.13
CA GLY A 254 -9.40 -8.52 -30.83
C GLY A 254 -8.91 -7.20 -30.21
N LEU A 255 -7.63 -7.21 -29.85
CA LEU A 255 -6.95 -6.08 -29.23
C LEU A 255 -6.47 -5.07 -30.28
N SER A 256 -6.60 -3.79 -29.97
CA SER A 256 -5.94 -2.69 -30.65
C SER A 256 -4.42 -2.75 -30.46
N VAL A 257 -3.70 -2.00 -31.30
CA VAL A 257 -2.23 -1.91 -31.20
C VAL A 257 -1.79 -1.32 -29.86
N GLN A 258 -2.52 -0.34 -29.34
CA GLN A 258 -2.21 0.30 -28.07
C GLN A 258 -2.42 -0.64 -26.88
N GLU A 259 -3.50 -1.42 -26.88
CA GLU A 259 -3.78 -2.42 -25.85
C GLU A 259 -2.70 -3.51 -25.83
N VAL A 260 -2.28 -4.02 -27.01
CA VAL A 260 -1.16 -4.98 -27.10
C VAL A 260 0.13 -4.40 -26.52
N LEU A 261 0.46 -3.15 -26.87
CA LEU A 261 1.67 -2.50 -26.35
C LEU A 261 1.62 -2.31 -24.83
N LEU A 262 0.45 -1.95 -24.27
CA LEU A 262 0.29 -1.83 -22.82
C LEU A 262 0.50 -3.18 -22.13
N LEU A 263 -0.16 -4.25 -22.62
CA LEU A 263 -0.03 -5.59 -22.05
C LEU A 263 1.42 -6.09 -22.10
N GLU A 264 2.09 -5.97 -23.25
CA GLU A 264 3.48 -6.38 -23.40
C GLU A 264 4.43 -5.55 -22.53
N ALA A 265 4.21 -4.23 -22.42
CA ALA A 265 5.00 -3.36 -21.55
C ALA A 265 4.78 -3.66 -20.06
N SER A 266 3.58 -4.14 -19.72
CA SER A 266 3.20 -4.58 -18.37
C SER A 266 3.63 -6.02 -18.07
N GLY A 267 4.25 -6.71 -19.02
CA GLY A 267 4.79 -8.06 -18.85
C GLY A 267 3.82 -9.20 -19.14
N PHE A 268 2.65 -8.91 -19.72
CA PHE A 268 1.65 -9.92 -20.09
C PHE A 268 1.82 -10.44 -21.52
N ASP A 269 1.40 -11.68 -21.75
CA ASP A 269 1.19 -12.20 -23.10
C ASP A 269 -0.16 -11.71 -23.61
N SER A 270 -0.15 -10.74 -24.52
CA SER A 270 -1.37 -10.16 -25.10
C SER A 270 -2.30 -11.19 -25.74
N THR A 271 -1.83 -12.38 -26.11
CA THR A 271 -2.67 -13.44 -26.69
C THR A 271 -3.57 -14.14 -25.69
N GLU A 272 -3.32 -13.95 -24.39
CA GLU A 272 -4.14 -14.47 -23.29
C GLU A 272 -5.27 -13.50 -22.90
N PHE A 273 -5.31 -12.30 -23.49
CA PHE A 273 -6.25 -11.25 -23.12
C PHE A 273 -7.30 -10.99 -24.19
N THR A 274 -8.47 -10.56 -23.74
CA THR A 274 -9.59 -10.11 -24.55
C THR A 274 -9.98 -8.69 -24.15
N SER A 275 -10.35 -7.85 -25.14
CA SER A 275 -10.90 -6.51 -24.90
C SER A 275 -12.43 -6.59 -24.84
N VAL A 276 -13.01 -6.02 -23.79
CA VAL A 276 -14.43 -6.06 -23.47
C VAL A 276 -14.92 -4.63 -23.24
N THR A 277 -16.01 -4.27 -23.90
CA THR A 277 -16.70 -3.00 -23.68
C THR A 277 -17.89 -3.24 -22.76
N LEU A 278 -17.87 -2.65 -21.56
CA LEU A 278 -18.99 -2.65 -20.61
C LEU A 278 -19.84 -1.39 -20.81
N MET A 279 -21.16 -1.57 -20.82
CA MET A 279 -22.15 -0.50 -20.98
C MET A 279 -22.68 -0.11 -19.61
N GLY A 280 -22.25 1.07 -19.15
CA GLY A 280 -22.63 1.65 -17.87
C GLY A 280 -23.96 2.40 -17.90
N GLU A 281 -24.31 3.01 -16.78
CA GLU A 281 -25.44 3.93 -16.71
C GLU A 281 -25.22 5.17 -17.59
N GLY A 282 -26.31 5.74 -18.13
CA GLY A 282 -26.26 7.06 -18.77
C GLY A 282 -25.53 7.14 -20.11
N ASP A 283 -25.41 6.02 -20.84
CA ASP A 283 -24.64 5.88 -22.09
C ASP A 283 -23.10 5.93 -21.90
N SER A 284 -22.62 5.69 -20.67
CA SER A 284 -21.18 5.47 -20.40
C SER A 284 -20.72 4.14 -20.99
N GLU A 285 -19.50 4.11 -21.53
CA GLU A 285 -18.84 2.92 -22.05
C GLU A 285 -17.45 2.83 -21.45
N TYR A 286 -17.11 1.66 -20.91
CA TYR A 286 -15.81 1.38 -20.30
C TYR A 286 -15.15 0.21 -21.01
N THR A 287 -13.84 0.30 -21.23
CA THR A 287 -13.07 -0.81 -21.80
C THR A 287 -12.31 -1.52 -20.69
N VAL A 288 -12.33 -2.85 -20.71
CA VAL A 288 -11.53 -3.73 -19.85
C VAL A 288 -10.74 -4.71 -20.70
N LEU A 289 -9.47 -4.93 -20.37
CA LEU A 289 -8.65 -6.01 -20.91
C LEU A 289 -8.56 -7.11 -19.87
N THR A 290 -9.03 -8.31 -20.18
CA THR A 290 -9.05 -9.41 -19.21
C THR A 290 -8.63 -10.76 -19.79
N ASP A 291 -8.01 -11.58 -18.95
CA ASP A 291 -7.70 -12.99 -19.18
C ASP A 291 -8.80 -13.94 -18.67
N SER A 292 -9.93 -13.40 -18.18
CA SER A 292 -11.06 -14.20 -17.71
C SER A 292 -11.81 -14.87 -18.87
N ASP A 293 -11.97 -16.20 -18.76
CA ASP A 293 -12.76 -17.01 -19.69
C ASP A 293 -14.24 -16.61 -19.74
N ASP A 294 -14.76 -15.92 -18.71
CA ASP A 294 -16.17 -15.51 -18.64
C ASP A 294 -16.55 -14.49 -19.74
N PHE A 295 -15.55 -13.81 -20.31
CA PHE A 295 -15.73 -12.83 -21.38
C PHE A 295 -15.21 -13.29 -22.76
N ALA A 296 -14.81 -14.56 -22.88
CA ALA A 296 -14.29 -15.10 -24.12
C ALA A 296 -15.34 -15.09 -25.26
N ILE A 297 -14.89 -14.86 -26.50
CA ILE A 297 -15.74 -14.96 -27.69
C ILE A 297 -16.18 -16.42 -27.88
N VAL A 298 -17.49 -16.68 -27.88
CA VAL A 298 -18.11 -18.01 -28.09
C VAL A 298 -18.21 -18.38 -29.56
#